data_AF-A0A9P6BHG5-F1
#
_entry.id   AF-A0A9P6BHG5-F1
#
_cell.length_a   1.000
_cell.length_b   1.000
_cell.length_c   1.000
_cell.angle_alpha   90.00
_cell.angle_beta   90.00
_cell.angle_gamma   90.00
#
_symmetry.space_group_name_H-M   'P 1'
#
loop_
_entity.id
_entity.type
_entity.pdbx_description
1 polymer ?
#
loop_
_entity_poly.entity_id
_entity_poly.type
_entity_poly.pdbx_seq_one_letter_code
_entity_poly.pdbx_strand_id
1 'polypeptide(L)'
;MDLPEIRTAVGRFLSDHDLVAAALVCKSWNASFTPALYSTIQWGFACKRPTTRAVVAYAHHIRHLYLLLGQFNIFSNNCTKLESVEFHTSLWSPDTWGLFIKLLQRNPRIKSIKINHSGPTMPIKVMKTISSCSGLRSLFINAHGMDPTYIELILDIAVRLEHLTLRGFGCVFPESLDKWSCFPHLKKLDIQMGTSEPLPLLELIRKCPGLKALKWMISRGELQPFSEFCDILKTHCPLIENLNLMGGSLTDMNIAQILDSGHRFVSLMLEGSGFGEMAFQSLTRHFAWLQELNLLRSMGLTSAMAQRIMTSCPKLVLFWGTTLKASDILGIVQGDEAGEGSMACEQPQDWVCTHLEYLRISIYGLDGKPLDWHRKIMQQLARLVKLKTLTLGTNGGYHTFPQGERGGLDLRLESGLDVLSSLKQLGVLGFDGSRQQIGEQDLRWMMEAWPRLHHISGKLHDDRKQRSKLKHILEKRDIYVEYSERNDDYAECDSRSMDDDYSDGEVSVEDLTANGENEENEENEENDEGDSDDSSDNSDDSDGSDGSDSSNASEDEQQEV
;
A
#
# COMPACT_ATOMS: atom_id res chain seq x y z
N MET A 1 -41.57 -7.62 18.95
CA MET A 1 -41.43 -6.62 17.87
C MET A 1 -41.87 -7.30 16.57
N ASP A 2 -43.14 -7.15 16.19
CA ASP A 2 -43.80 -7.95 15.14
C ASP A 2 -43.74 -7.34 13.73
N LEU A 3 -42.79 -6.43 13.48
CA LEU A 3 -42.65 -5.78 12.18
C LEU A 3 -41.51 -6.46 11.39
N PRO A 4 -41.79 -7.42 10.48
CA PRO A 4 -40.77 -8.14 9.72
C PRO A 4 -39.91 -7.22 8.85
N GLU A 5 -40.45 -6.09 8.39
CA GLU A 5 -39.74 -5.07 7.62
C GLU A 5 -38.66 -4.41 8.48
N ILE A 6 -38.98 -4.08 9.73
CA ILE A 6 -38.01 -3.48 10.67
C ILE A 6 -36.90 -4.49 10.98
N ARG A 7 -37.24 -5.75 11.23
CA ARG A 7 -36.22 -6.79 11.48
C ARG A 7 -35.30 -7.00 10.28
N THR A 8 -35.86 -7.00 9.07
CA THR A 8 -35.08 -7.10 7.83
C THR A 8 -34.16 -5.89 7.65
N ALA A 9 -34.63 -4.69 8.01
CA ALA A 9 -33.81 -3.47 7.97
C ALA A 9 -32.67 -3.53 9.01
N VAL A 10 -32.98 -3.93 10.25
CA VAL A 10 -31.99 -4.12 11.34
C VAL A 10 -30.95 -5.16 10.96
N GLY A 11 -31.35 -6.28 10.36
CA GLY A 11 -30.45 -7.36 9.97
C GLY A 11 -29.31 -6.94 9.03
N ARG A 12 -29.45 -5.83 8.28
CA ARG A 12 -28.38 -5.30 7.43
C ARG A 12 -27.24 -4.63 8.20
N PHE A 13 -27.45 -4.33 9.48
CA PHE A 13 -26.49 -3.66 10.35
C PHE A 13 -25.92 -4.61 11.43
N LEU A 14 -26.38 -5.86 11.47
CA LEU A 14 -25.89 -6.87 12.40
C LEU A 14 -24.63 -7.54 11.87
N SER A 15 -23.72 -7.92 12.77
CA SER A 15 -22.58 -8.77 12.43
C SER A 15 -23.04 -10.18 12.05
N ASP A 16 -22.19 -10.98 11.40
CA ASP A 16 -22.49 -12.38 11.10
C ASP A 16 -22.80 -13.19 12.36
N HIS A 17 -22.09 -12.91 13.46
CA HIS A 17 -22.33 -13.54 14.76
C HIS A 17 -23.73 -13.18 15.29
N ASP A 18 -24.10 -11.90 15.25
CA ASP A 18 -25.40 -11.45 15.74
C ASP A 18 -26.55 -11.95 14.85
N LEU A 19 -26.32 -12.09 13.54
CA LEU A 19 -27.28 -12.69 12.62
C LEU A 19 -27.54 -14.15 12.93
N VAL A 20 -26.51 -14.93 13.27
CA VAL A 20 -26.67 -16.32 13.72
C VAL A 20 -27.46 -16.35 15.03
N ALA A 21 -27.06 -15.56 16.02
CA ALA A 21 -27.75 -15.51 17.32
C ALA A 21 -29.23 -15.13 17.14
N ALA A 22 -29.52 -14.09 16.35
CA ALA A 22 -30.87 -13.65 16.05
C ALA A 22 -31.69 -14.73 15.32
N ALA A 23 -31.09 -15.43 14.34
CA ALA A 23 -31.76 -16.50 13.62
C ALA A 23 -32.10 -17.73 14.50
N LEU A 24 -31.45 -17.87 15.66
CA LEU A 24 -31.70 -18.95 16.61
C LEU A 24 -32.75 -18.62 17.69
N VAL A 25 -33.19 -17.35 17.80
CA VAL A 25 -34.14 -16.92 18.84
C VAL A 25 -35.50 -17.60 18.73
N CYS A 26 -36.15 -17.52 17.55
CA CYS A 26 -37.44 -18.16 17.29
C CYS A 26 -37.71 -18.29 15.78
N LYS A 27 -38.74 -19.05 15.37
CA LYS A 27 -39.07 -19.28 13.95
C LYS A 27 -39.28 -17.98 13.15
N SER A 28 -39.95 -17.00 13.75
CA SER A 28 -40.22 -15.72 13.09
C SER A 28 -38.92 -14.94 12.87
N TRP A 29 -38.00 -14.96 13.84
CA TRP A 29 -36.70 -14.32 13.72
C TRP A 29 -35.80 -15.04 12.72
N ASN A 30 -35.79 -16.38 12.77
CA ASN A 30 -35.13 -17.22 11.77
C ASN A 30 -35.55 -16.80 10.34
N ALA A 31 -36.85 -16.76 10.05
CA ALA A 31 -37.37 -16.36 8.75
C ALA A 31 -36.95 -14.94 8.32
N SER A 32 -36.83 -13.99 9.26
CA SER A 32 -36.41 -12.62 8.97
C SER A 32 -34.90 -12.46 8.77
N PHE A 33 -34.08 -13.19 9.53
CA PHE A 33 -32.62 -12.99 9.56
C PHE A 33 -31.86 -13.99 8.68
N THR A 34 -32.39 -15.17 8.38
CA THR A 34 -31.77 -16.15 7.46
C THR A 34 -31.42 -15.54 6.10
N PRO A 35 -32.28 -14.72 5.44
CA PRO A 35 -31.90 -14.09 4.18
C PRO A 35 -30.68 -13.17 4.28
N ALA A 36 -30.53 -12.44 5.39
CA ALA A 36 -29.38 -11.57 5.63
C ALA A 36 -28.12 -12.41 5.92
N LEU A 37 -28.25 -13.43 6.77
CA LEU A 37 -27.17 -14.36 7.13
C LEU A 37 -26.55 -15.06 5.92
N TYR A 38 -27.36 -15.45 4.92
CA TYR A 38 -26.89 -16.12 3.70
C TYR A 38 -26.77 -15.18 2.50
N SER A 39 -26.90 -13.85 2.68
CA SER A 39 -26.83 -12.90 1.57
C SER A 39 -25.42 -12.79 0.97
N THR A 40 -24.40 -12.99 1.80
CA THR A 40 -22.99 -12.96 1.42
C THR A 40 -22.33 -14.27 1.82
N ILE A 41 -21.70 -14.94 0.87
CA ILE A 41 -20.96 -16.19 1.12
C ILE A 41 -19.51 -16.01 0.68
N GLN A 42 -18.60 -16.23 1.62
CA GLN A 42 -17.17 -16.39 1.36
C GLN A 42 -16.81 -17.86 1.46
N TRP A 43 -16.28 -18.44 0.38
CA TRP A 43 -15.99 -19.86 0.28
C TRP A 43 -14.55 -20.10 -0.13
N GLY A 44 -13.88 -21.05 0.53
CA GLY A 44 -12.47 -21.37 0.29
C GLY A 44 -11.48 -20.65 1.19
N PHE A 45 -11.90 -19.62 1.94
CA PHE A 45 -11.09 -19.00 2.99
C PHE A 45 -11.08 -19.86 4.27
N ALA A 46 -10.07 -19.70 5.13
CA ALA A 46 -9.94 -20.44 6.41
C ALA A 46 -11.00 -20.08 7.47
N CYS A 47 -12.02 -19.30 7.10
CA CYS A 47 -13.09 -18.84 7.98
C CYS A 47 -14.11 -19.96 8.29
N LYS A 48 -14.88 -19.80 9.38
CA LYS A 48 -16.01 -20.69 9.74
C LYS A 48 -16.99 -20.79 8.57
N ARG A 49 -17.04 -21.93 7.89
CA ARG A 49 -17.86 -22.12 6.68
C ARG A 49 -19.26 -22.63 7.03
N PRO A 50 -20.33 -22.13 6.38
CA PRO A 50 -21.60 -22.84 6.38
C PRO A 50 -21.40 -24.23 5.80
N THR A 51 -22.11 -25.23 6.32
CA THR A 51 -22.06 -26.58 5.74
C THR A 51 -22.59 -26.54 4.30
N THR A 52 -22.08 -27.42 3.43
CA THR A 52 -22.55 -27.54 2.04
C THR A 52 -24.07 -27.70 1.97
N ARG A 53 -24.64 -28.49 2.88
CA ARG A 53 -26.10 -28.69 2.99
C ARG A 53 -26.84 -27.37 3.27
N ALA A 54 -26.32 -26.55 4.17
CA ALA A 54 -26.90 -25.24 4.47
C ALA A 54 -26.80 -24.29 3.28
N VAL A 55 -25.65 -24.25 2.59
CA VAL A 55 -25.48 -23.43 1.38
C VAL A 55 -26.50 -23.83 0.31
N VAL A 56 -26.66 -25.13 0.03
CA VAL A 56 -27.66 -25.60 -0.94
C VAL A 56 -29.08 -25.20 -0.53
N ALA A 57 -29.44 -25.39 0.74
CA ALA A 57 -30.78 -25.07 1.25
C ALA A 57 -31.12 -23.57 1.10
N TYR A 58 -30.14 -22.68 1.29
CA TYR A 58 -30.33 -21.24 1.33
C TYR A 58 -29.73 -20.48 0.14
N ALA A 59 -29.30 -21.18 -0.92
CA ALA A 59 -28.61 -20.57 -2.05
C ALA A 59 -29.42 -19.48 -2.78
N HIS A 60 -30.75 -19.56 -2.75
CA HIS A 60 -31.65 -18.57 -3.32
C HIS A 60 -31.65 -17.22 -2.56
N HIS A 61 -31.01 -17.15 -1.39
CA HIS A 61 -30.76 -15.91 -0.65
C HIS A 61 -29.41 -15.27 -0.98
N ILE A 62 -28.49 -16.01 -1.61
CA ILE A 62 -27.13 -15.53 -1.92
C ILE A 62 -27.20 -14.41 -2.97
N ARG A 63 -26.66 -13.24 -2.61
CA ARG A 63 -26.53 -12.05 -3.46
C ARG A 63 -25.07 -11.73 -3.78
N HIS A 64 -24.16 -11.99 -2.86
CA HIS A 64 -22.73 -11.74 -3.01
C HIS A 64 -21.98 -13.05 -2.77
N LEU A 65 -21.17 -13.46 -3.75
CA LEU A 65 -20.44 -14.73 -3.69
C LEU A 65 -18.95 -14.49 -3.93
N TYR A 66 -18.13 -14.87 -2.96
CA TYR A 66 -16.67 -14.78 -3.00
C TYR A 66 -16.09 -16.20 -2.96
N LEU A 67 -15.32 -16.58 -3.98
CA LEU A 67 -14.81 -17.93 -4.17
C LEU A 67 -13.30 -17.94 -4.30
N LEU A 68 -12.61 -18.61 -3.36
CA LEU A 68 -11.15 -18.81 -3.39
C LEU A 68 -10.77 -20.16 -4.04
N LEU A 69 -11.60 -21.22 -3.93
CA LEU A 69 -11.23 -22.58 -4.38
C LEU A 69 -12.42 -23.46 -4.84
N GLY A 70 -12.25 -24.09 -6.02
CA GLY A 70 -12.64 -25.45 -6.43
C GLY A 70 -14.09 -25.97 -6.39
N GLN A 71 -15.04 -25.39 -5.66
CA GLN A 71 -16.36 -26.02 -5.43
C GLN A 71 -17.54 -25.25 -6.04
N PHE A 72 -17.51 -25.10 -7.36
CA PHE A 72 -18.49 -24.30 -8.12
C PHE A 72 -19.86 -24.99 -8.26
N ASN A 73 -19.88 -26.31 -8.20
CA ASN A 73 -21.08 -27.14 -8.44
C ASN A 73 -22.21 -26.83 -7.44
N ILE A 74 -21.88 -26.44 -6.22
CA ILE A 74 -22.84 -26.11 -5.16
C ILE A 74 -23.68 -24.87 -5.56
N PHE A 75 -23.06 -23.89 -6.19
CA PHE A 75 -23.65 -22.58 -6.46
C PHE A 75 -24.31 -22.48 -7.83
N SER A 76 -23.72 -23.13 -8.85
CA SER A 76 -24.12 -22.97 -10.26
C SER A 76 -25.58 -23.31 -10.55
N ASN A 77 -26.22 -24.14 -9.71
CA ASN A 77 -27.61 -24.55 -9.90
C ASN A 77 -28.62 -23.84 -9.01
N ASN A 78 -28.20 -23.31 -7.87
CA ASN A 78 -29.12 -22.90 -6.82
C ASN A 78 -29.14 -21.38 -6.58
N CYS A 79 -28.09 -20.65 -6.98
CA CYS A 79 -28.03 -19.20 -6.86
C CYS A 79 -28.79 -18.52 -8.00
N THR A 80 -29.92 -17.87 -7.68
CA THR A 80 -30.82 -17.22 -8.66
C THR A 80 -31.02 -15.71 -8.45
N LYS A 81 -30.43 -15.15 -7.38
CA LYS A 81 -30.54 -13.73 -7.00
C LYS A 81 -29.16 -13.06 -6.88
N LEU A 82 -28.17 -13.58 -7.59
CA LEU A 82 -26.80 -13.11 -7.49
C LEU A 82 -26.67 -11.69 -8.06
N GLU A 83 -26.17 -10.78 -7.24
CA GLU A 83 -25.91 -9.38 -7.59
C GLU A 83 -24.43 -9.12 -7.82
N SER A 84 -23.54 -9.84 -7.13
CA SER A 84 -22.10 -9.73 -7.32
C SER A 84 -21.40 -11.06 -7.14
N VAL A 85 -20.34 -11.27 -7.91
CA VAL A 85 -19.49 -12.45 -7.81
C VAL A 85 -18.03 -12.07 -7.93
N GLU A 86 -17.19 -12.68 -7.09
CA GLU A 86 -15.75 -12.46 -7.03
C GLU A 86 -15.03 -13.81 -6.94
N PHE A 87 -14.11 -14.03 -7.87
CA PHE A 87 -13.35 -15.28 -7.97
C PHE A 87 -11.87 -14.99 -7.83
N HIS A 88 -11.22 -15.75 -6.97
CA HIS A 88 -9.78 -15.77 -6.77
C HIS A 88 -9.33 -17.22 -6.84
N THR A 89 -8.99 -17.73 -8.00
CA THR A 89 -8.43 -19.09 -8.08
C THR A 89 -7.31 -19.15 -9.08
N SER A 90 -6.23 -19.82 -8.70
CA SER A 90 -5.13 -20.18 -9.58
C SER A 90 -5.45 -21.43 -10.41
N LEU A 91 -6.41 -22.25 -9.96
CA LEU A 91 -6.72 -23.56 -10.51
C LEU A 91 -8.03 -23.53 -11.33
N TRP A 92 -8.03 -22.83 -12.46
CA TRP A 92 -9.15 -22.88 -13.38
C TRP A 92 -9.06 -24.10 -14.28
N SER A 93 -10.07 -24.98 -14.22
CA SER A 93 -10.25 -26.08 -15.17
C SER A 93 -11.34 -25.77 -16.19
N PRO A 94 -11.37 -26.44 -17.36
CA PRO A 94 -12.49 -26.33 -18.31
C PRO A 94 -13.86 -26.55 -17.67
N ASP A 95 -13.97 -27.51 -16.75
CA ASP A 95 -15.21 -27.79 -16.01
C ASP A 95 -15.61 -26.62 -15.12
N THR A 96 -14.64 -26.00 -14.45
CA THR A 96 -14.85 -24.83 -13.60
C THR A 96 -15.43 -23.66 -14.40
N TRP A 97 -14.88 -23.40 -15.59
CA TRP A 97 -15.42 -22.40 -16.50
C TRP A 97 -16.84 -22.72 -16.96
N GLY A 98 -17.12 -24.00 -17.25
CA GLY A 98 -18.47 -24.46 -17.60
C GLY A 98 -19.50 -24.19 -16.49
N LEU A 99 -19.13 -24.42 -15.23
CA LEU A 99 -19.97 -24.12 -14.07
C LEU A 99 -20.16 -22.61 -13.87
N PHE A 100 -19.10 -21.82 -14.09
CA PHE A 100 -19.20 -20.36 -14.03
C PHE A 100 -20.14 -19.79 -15.09
N ILE A 101 -20.05 -20.27 -16.33
CA ILE A 101 -20.98 -19.89 -17.41
C ILE A 101 -22.43 -20.18 -17.00
N LYS A 102 -22.71 -21.37 -16.46
CA LYS A 102 -24.06 -21.74 -15.98
C LYS A 102 -24.55 -20.79 -14.88
N LEU A 103 -23.67 -20.40 -13.96
CA LEU A 103 -23.99 -19.46 -12.89
C LEU A 103 -24.37 -18.09 -13.46
N LEU A 104 -23.60 -17.56 -14.41
CA LEU A 104 -23.88 -16.28 -15.05
C LEU A 104 -25.18 -16.29 -15.85
N GLN A 105 -25.43 -17.36 -16.63
CA GLN A 105 -26.66 -17.51 -17.42
C GLN A 105 -27.93 -17.49 -16.55
N ARG A 106 -27.85 -18.00 -15.31
CA ARG A 106 -28.95 -17.94 -14.34
C ARG A 106 -29.15 -16.58 -13.69
N ASN A 107 -28.16 -15.70 -13.75
CA ASN A 107 -28.15 -14.41 -13.07
C ASN A 107 -27.90 -13.26 -14.07
N PRO A 108 -28.77 -13.06 -15.09
CA PRO A 108 -28.55 -12.03 -16.11
C PRO A 108 -28.56 -10.59 -15.56
N ARG A 109 -29.08 -10.39 -14.34
CA ARG A 109 -29.13 -9.11 -13.62
C ARG A 109 -27.93 -8.87 -12.71
N ILE A 110 -26.90 -9.71 -12.77
CA ILE A 110 -25.68 -9.52 -11.98
C ILE A 110 -25.07 -8.15 -12.28
N LYS A 111 -24.69 -7.43 -11.21
CA LYS A 111 -24.23 -6.04 -11.27
C LYS A 111 -22.72 -5.92 -11.26
N SER A 112 -22.01 -6.85 -10.61
CA SER A 112 -20.55 -6.81 -10.47
C SER A 112 -19.94 -8.18 -10.64
N ILE A 113 -18.92 -8.28 -11.49
CA ILE A 113 -18.14 -9.49 -11.70
C ILE A 113 -16.67 -9.14 -11.49
N LYS A 114 -15.99 -9.87 -10.61
CA LYS A 114 -14.55 -9.80 -10.43
C LYS A 114 -13.90 -11.15 -10.66
N ILE A 115 -12.92 -11.19 -11.55
CA ILE A 115 -12.19 -12.40 -11.91
C ILE A 115 -10.72 -12.12 -11.65
N ASN A 116 -10.13 -12.85 -10.70
CA ASN A 116 -8.71 -12.88 -10.46
C ASN A 116 -8.19 -14.27 -10.83
N HIS A 117 -7.38 -14.31 -11.87
CA HIS A 117 -7.03 -15.51 -12.60
C HIS A 117 -5.54 -15.52 -12.91
N SER A 118 -4.83 -16.51 -12.37
CA SER A 118 -3.41 -16.72 -12.59
C SER A 118 -3.14 -18.05 -13.30
N GLY A 119 -4.08 -18.54 -14.12
CA GLY A 119 -4.08 -19.90 -14.66
C GLY A 119 -4.18 -19.97 -16.19
N PRO A 120 -4.79 -21.03 -16.75
CA PRO A 120 -4.93 -21.21 -18.20
C PRO A 120 -5.94 -20.22 -18.79
N THR A 121 -5.68 -19.74 -20.01
CA THR A 121 -6.49 -18.73 -20.71
C THR A 121 -7.99 -18.92 -20.53
N MET A 122 -8.65 -17.89 -19.98
CA MET A 122 -10.10 -17.85 -19.80
C MET A 122 -10.81 -18.11 -21.14
N PRO A 123 -11.74 -19.07 -21.27
CA PRO A 123 -12.41 -19.35 -22.55
C PRO A 123 -13.29 -18.20 -23.04
N ILE A 124 -13.28 -17.93 -24.35
CA ILE A 124 -14.06 -16.83 -24.98
C ILE A 124 -15.57 -16.91 -24.70
N LYS A 125 -16.08 -18.14 -24.52
CA LYS A 125 -17.47 -18.39 -24.15
C LYS A 125 -17.85 -17.75 -22.81
N VAL A 126 -16.89 -17.63 -21.88
CA VAL A 126 -17.08 -16.93 -20.60
C VAL A 126 -17.37 -15.45 -20.87
N MET A 127 -16.54 -14.78 -21.66
CA MET A 127 -16.75 -13.36 -22.00
C MET A 127 -18.05 -13.11 -22.77
N LYS A 128 -18.41 -13.97 -23.72
CA LYS A 128 -19.72 -13.91 -24.39
C LYS A 128 -20.89 -14.07 -23.42
N THR A 129 -20.70 -14.85 -22.36
CA THR A 129 -21.72 -15.00 -21.31
C THR A 129 -21.79 -13.76 -20.42
N ILE A 130 -20.64 -13.18 -20.05
CA ILE A 130 -20.57 -11.90 -19.34
C ILE A 130 -21.23 -10.79 -20.17
N SER A 131 -21.01 -10.76 -21.49
CA SER A 131 -21.64 -9.77 -22.37
C SER A 131 -23.16 -9.92 -22.48
N SER A 132 -23.71 -11.07 -22.12
CA SER A 132 -25.16 -11.29 -22.01
C SER A 132 -25.75 -10.80 -20.68
N CYS A 133 -24.92 -10.43 -19.70
CA CYS A 133 -25.37 -9.89 -18.41
C CYS A 133 -25.75 -8.41 -18.58
N SER A 134 -27.04 -8.13 -18.74
CA SER A 134 -27.57 -6.79 -18.99
C SER A 134 -27.56 -5.89 -17.75
N GLY A 135 -27.53 -6.47 -16.54
CA GLY A 135 -27.43 -5.72 -15.28
C GLY A 135 -26.02 -5.27 -14.91
N LEU A 136 -25.00 -5.67 -15.68
CA LEU A 136 -23.59 -5.52 -15.30
C LEU A 136 -23.17 -4.05 -15.35
N ARG A 137 -22.68 -3.55 -14.21
CA ARG A 137 -22.18 -2.18 -14.03
C ARG A 137 -20.70 -2.13 -13.65
N SER A 138 -20.15 -3.21 -13.10
CA SER A 138 -18.75 -3.26 -12.69
C SER A 138 -18.10 -4.55 -13.15
N LEU A 139 -16.97 -4.43 -13.84
CA LEU A 139 -16.17 -5.55 -14.31
C LEU A 139 -14.72 -5.37 -13.85
N PHE A 140 -14.20 -6.35 -13.12
CA PHE A 140 -12.79 -6.45 -12.77
C PHE A 140 -12.24 -7.74 -13.37
N ILE A 141 -11.18 -7.63 -14.16
CA ILE A 141 -10.46 -8.78 -14.71
C ILE A 141 -8.99 -8.57 -14.38
N ASN A 142 -8.42 -9.51 -13.63
CA ASN A 142 -6.99 -9.69 -13.48
C ASN A 142 -6.61 -11.03 -14.10
N ALA A 143 -6.03 -11.00 -15.30
CA ALA A 143 -5.63 -12.22 -15.99
C ALA A 143 -4.47 -11.96 -16.95
N HIS A 144 -3.59 -12.96 -17.06
CA HIS A 144 -2.43 -12.94 -17.94
C HIS A 144 -2.74 -13.65 -19.27
N GLY A 145 -2.08 -13.23 -20.36
CA GLY A 145 -2.15 -13.93 -21.65
C GLY A 145 -3.53 -13.94 -22.32
N MET A 146 -4.26 -12.83 -22.28
CA MET A 146 -5.53 -12.70 -23.01
C MET A 146 -5.29 -12.41 -24.49
N ASP A 147 -6.03 -13.14 -25.33
CA ASP A 147 -6.11 -12.90 -26.77
C ASP A 147 -6.75 -11.52 -27.06
N PRO A 148 -6.37 -10.82 -28.14
CA PRO A 148 -6.97 -9.53 -28.52
C PRO A 148 -8.50 -9.57 -28.66
N THR A 149 -9.08 -10.71 -29.03
CA THR A 149 -10.54 -10.89 -29.14
C THR A 149 -11.28 -10.71 -27.80
N TYR A 150 -10.60 -10.90 -26.66
CA TYR A 150 -11.18 -10.62 -25.34
C TYR A 150 -11.38 -9.11 -25.15
N ILE A 151 -10.44 -8.29 -25.62
CA ILE A 151 -10.53 -6.83 -25.51
C ILE A 151 -11.73 -6.31 -26.28
N GLU A 152 -11.99 -6.77 -27.50
CA GLU A 152 -13.18 -6.37 -28.24
C GLU A 152 -14.47 -6.66 -27.47
N LEU A 153 -14.58 -7.86 -26.89
CA LEU A 153 -15.75 -8.24 -26.09
C LEU A 153 -15.86 -7.38 -24.82
N ILE A 154 -14.74 -7.05 -24.18
CA ILE A 154 -14.71 -6.14 -23.02
C ILE A 154 -15.19 -4.75 -23.41
N LEU A 155 -14.76 -4.23 -24.56
CA LEU A 155 -15.18 -2.91 -25.05
C LEU A 155 -16.67 -2.89 -25.41
N ASP A 156 -17.21 -3.96 -25.99
CA ASP A 156 -18.65 -4.12 -26.21
C ASP A 156 -19.45 -4.07 -24.89
N ILE A 157 -18.88 -4.63 -23.82
CA ILE A 157 -19.47 -4.58 -22.48
C ILE A 157 -19.32 -3.18 -21.87
N ALA A 158 -18.18 -2.52 -22.07
CA ALA A 158 -17.82 -1.26 -21.44
C ALA A 158 -18.81 -0.13 -21.73
N VAL A 159 -19.53 -0.17 -22.86
CA VAL A 159 -20.57 0.81 -23.23
C VAL A 159 -21.62 1.01 -22.13
N ARG A 160 -21.89 -0.04 -21.33
CA ARG A 160 -22.85 0.01 -20.22
C ARG A 160 -22.23 -0.05 -18.83
N LEU A 161 -20.91 -0.17 -18.72
CA LEU A 161 -20.24 -0.25 -17.42
C LEU A 161 -20.13 1.12 -16.78
N GLU A 162 -20.20 1.14 -15.45
CA GLU A 162 -19.81 2.28 -14.62
C GLU A 162 -18.34 2.15 -14.17
N HIS A 163 -17.88 0.93 -13.89
CA HIS A 163 -16.51 0.66 -13.44
C HIS A 163 -15.86 -0.45 -14.26
N LEU A 164 -14.67 -0.18 -14.79
CA LEU A 164 -13.85 -1.16 -15.48
C LEU A 164 -12.47 -1.24 -14.84
N THR A 165 -12.03 -2.44 -14.49
CA THR A 165 -10.67 -2.69 -14.02
C THR A 165 -10.04 -3.81 -14.81
N LEU A 166 -8.88 -3.52 -15.41
CA LEU A 166 -8.11 -4.43 -16.23
C LEU A 166 -6.69 -4.53 -15.66
N ARG A 167 -6.30 -5.69 -15.11
CA ARG A 167 -4.96 -5.98 -14.59
C ARG A 167 -4.33 -7.24 -15.18
N GLY A 168 -3.00 -7.31 -15.16
CA GLY A 168 -2.25 -8.49 -15.57
C GLY A 168 -2.06 -8.64 -17.09
N PHE A 169 -2.40 -7.61 -17.84
CA PHE A 169 -2.50 -7.67 -19.30
C PHE A 169 -1.16 -7.39 -19.97
N GLY A 170 -0.65 -8.32 -20.77
CA GLY A 170 0.15 -8.01 -21.96
C GLY A 170 -0.75 -7.87 -23.20
N CYS A 171 -1.98 -7.37 -23.02
CA CYS A 171 -2.92 -7.29 -24.13
C CYS A 171 -2.52 -6.19 -25.09
N VAL A 172 -2.48 -6.57 -26.35
CA VAL A 172 -2.48 -5.63 -27.47
C VAL A 172 -3.94 -5.19 -27.64
N PHE A 173 -4.20 -3.92 -27.39
CA PHE A 173 -5.47 -3.32 -27.79
C PHE A 173 -5.58 -3.38 -29.31
N PRO A 174 -6.80 -3.48 -29.88
CA PRO A 174 -6.99 -3.30 -31.30
C PRO A 174 -6.33 -1.98 -31.75
N GLU A 175 -5.69 -1.97 -32.92
CA GLU A 175 -5.00 -0.78 -33.46
C GLU A 175 -5.94 0.43 -33.59
N SER A 176 -7.24 0.18 -33.81
CA SER A 176 -8.27 1.22 -33.85
C SER A 176 -9.46 0.84 -32.96
N LEU A 177 -9.99 1.86 -32.27
CA LEU A 177 -11.21 1.79 -31.47
C LEU A 177 -12.41 2.44 -32.17
N ASP A 178 -12.33 2.74 -33.46
CA ASP A 178 -13.38 3.47 -34.21
C ASP A 178 -14.73 2.75 -34.23
N LYS A 179 -14.72 1.43 -34.08
CA LYS A 179 -15.92 0.59 -33.98
C LYS A 179 -16.80 0.95 -32.78
N TRP A 180 -16.24 1.52 -31.71
CA TRP A 180 -16.97 1.91 -30.51
C TRP A 180 -17.16 3.42 -30.47
N SER A 181 -18.40 3.88 -30.32
CA SER A 181 -18.72 5.31 -30.31
C SER A 181 -18.16 6.01 -29.07
N CYS A 182 -18.74 5.75 -27.90
CA CYS A 182 -18.32 6.28 -26.59
C CYS A 182 -18.69 5.30 -25.45
N PHE A 183 -18.10 5.51 -24.27
CA PHE A 183 -18.39 4.85 -23.00
C PHE A 183 -19.00 5.85 -22.00
N PRO A 184 -20.24 6.35 -22.24
CA PRO A 184 -20.80 7.50 -21.52
C PRO A 184 -21.08 7.22 -20.04
N HIS A 185 -21.24 5.95 -19.66
CA HIS A 185 -21.54 5.56 -18.29
C HIS A 185 -20.29 5.27 -17.45
N LEU A 186 -19.11 5.17 -18.08
CA LEU A 186 -17.89 4.77 -17.42
C LEU A 186 -17.37 5.91 -16.55
N LYS A 187 -17.43 5.70 -15.24
CA LYS A 187 -17.01 6.67 -14.20
C LYS A 187 -15.64 6.34 -13.63
N LYS A 188 -15.28 5.06 -13.60
CA LYS A 188 -13.99 4.58 -13.07
C LYS A 188 -13.32 3.63 -14.03
N LEU A 189 -12.06 3.91 -14.31
CA LEU A 189 -11.20 3.09 -15.16
C LEU A 189 -9.89 2.84 -14.40
N ASP A 190 -9.57 1.56 -14.14
CA ASP A 190 -8.33 1.12 -13.51
C ASP A 190 -7.61 0.16 -14.46
N ILE A 191 -6.45 0.57 -14.96
CA ILE A 191 -5.71 -0.14 -15.98
C ILE A 191 -4.30 -0.39 -15.47
N GLN A 192 -3.92 -1.66 -15.46
CA GLN A 192 -2.57 -2.13 -15.18
C GLN A 192 -2.16 -3.08 -16.28
N MET A 193 -1.50 -2.53 -17.29
CA MET A 193 -1.03 -3.26 -18.47
C MET A 193 0.49 -3.24 -18.51
N GLY A 194 1.07 -4.41 -18.79
CA GLY A 194 2.45 -4.55 -19.17
C GLY A 194 2.65 -4.11 -20.62
N THR A 195 3.75 -3.39 -20.87
CA THR A 195 4.39 -3.08 -22.18
C THR A 195 3.53 -2.68 -23.39
N SER A 196 2.23 -2.44 -23.24
CA SER A 196 1.35 -2.04 -24.35
C SER A 196 1.70 -0.62 -24.82
N GLU A 197 1.59 -0.39 -26.13
CA GLU A 197 1.61 0.96 -26.68
C GLU A 197 0.51 1.82 -26.04
N PRO A 198 0.80 3.06 -25.63
CA PRO A 198 -0.16 3.92 -24.93
C PRO A 198 -1.27 4.47 -25.83
N LEU A 199 -1.07 4.53 -27.16
CA LEU A 199 -2.01 5.17 -28.09
C LEU A 199 -3.44 4.59 -28.05
N PRO A 200 -3.66 3.26 -28.13
CA PRO A 200 -5.02 2.72 -28.03
C PRO A 200 -5.69 3.02 -26.68
N LEU A 201 -4.88 3.17 -25.63
CA LEU A 201 -5.40 3.50 -24.31
C LEU A 201 -5.84 4.95 -24.20
N LEU A 202 -5.07 5.86 -24.81
CA LEU A 202 -5.47 7.26 -24.94
C LEU A 202 -6.79 7.36 -25.70
N GLU A 203 -6.98 6.58 -26.77
CA GLU A 203 -8.24 6.53 -27.50
C GLU A 203 -9.40 5.98 -26.65
N LEU A 204 -9.16 4.97 -25.81
CA LEU A 204 -10.16 4.48 -24.85
C LEU A 204 -10.57 5.60 -23.88
N ILE A 205 -9.61 6.31 -23.29
CA ILE A 205 -9.87 7.39 -22.34
C ILE A 205 -10.63 8.54 -23.02
N ARG A 206 -10.25 8.91 -24.26
CA ARG A 206 -10.94 9.91 -25.09
C ARG A 206 -12.44 9.62 -25.27
N LYS A 207 -12.82 8.34 -25.31
CA LYS A 207 -14.21 7.89 -25.43
C LYS A 207 -14.98 7.85 -24.10
N CYS A 208 -14.41 8.29 -22.97
CA CYS A 208 -15.02 8.22 -21.64
C CYS A 208 -15.39 9.60 -21.05
N PRO A 209 -16.41 10.31 -21.59
CA PRO A 209 -16.72 11.68 -21.16
C PRO A 209 -17.22 11.80 -19.71
N GLY A 210 -17.72 10.71 -19.13
CA GLY A 210 -18.19 10.64 -17.74
C GLY A 210 -17.12 10.24 -16.73
N LEU A 211 -15.85 10.11 -17.14
CA LEU A 211 -14.79 9.56 -16.30
C LEU A 211 -14.48 10.49 -15.13
N LYS A 212 -14.54 9.94 -13.91
CA LYS A 212 -14.25 10.65 -12.65
C LYS A 212 -12.99 10.14 -11.94
N ALA A 213 -12.64 8.89 -12.21
CA ALA A 213 -11.50 8.23 -11.59
C ALA A 213 -10.72 7.44 -12.63
N LEU A 214 -9.45 7.80 -12.81
CA LEU A 214 -8.50 7.09 -13.66
C LEU A 214 -7.35 6.59 -12.81
N LYS A 215 -7.15 5.28 -12.81
CA LYS A 215 -5.93 4.65 -12.31
C LYS A 215 -5.21 4.01 -13.49
N TRP A 216 -3.98 4.40 -13.72
CA TRP A 216 -3.15 3.90 -14.79
C TRP A 216 -1.78 3.58 -14.21
N MET A 217 -1.44 2.30 -14.17
CA MET A 217 -0.09 1.88 -13.84
C MET A 217 0.78 1.94 -15.10
N ILE A 218 1.73 2.87 -15.13
CA ILE A 218 2.61 3.09 -16.28
C ILE A 218 3.80 2.14 -16.10
N SER A 219 3.95 1.19 -17.02
CA SER A 219 5.11 0.29 -17.04
C SER A 219 6.41 1.07 -17.32
N ARG A 220 7.58 0.45 -17.14
CA ARG A 220 8.89 1.06 -17.46
C ARG A 220 8.96 1.42 -18.96
N GLY A 221 8.59 2.65 -19.28
CA GLY A 221 8.52 3.23 -20.63
C GLY A 221 7.89 4.62 -20.52
N GLU A 222 8.34 5.57 -21.35
CA GLU A 222 7.78 6.91 -21.33
C GLU A 222 6.31 6.90 -21.79
N LEU A 223 5.45 7.64 -21.09
CA LEU A 223 4.06 7.88 -21.48
C LEU A 223 4.04 8.81 -22.71
N GLN A 224 4.38 8.26 -23.88
CA GLN A 224 4.49 8.98 -25.15
C GLN A 224 3.32 8.57 -26.06
N PRO A 225 2.49 9.49 -26.60
CA PRO A 225 2.62 10.94 -26.55
C PRO A 225 1.92 11.57 -25.33
N PHE A 226 2.69 12.34 -24.55
CA PHE A 226 2.24 12.95 -23.31
C PHE A 226 1.27 14.14 -23.50
N SER A 227 1.53 14.96 -24.52
CA SER A 227 0.68 16.10 -24.89
C SER A 227 -0.74 15.65 -25.22
N GLU A 228 -0.87 14.54 -25.94
CA GLU A 228 -2.17 13.98 -26.30
C GLU A 228 -2.97 13.56 -25.05
N PHE A 229 -2.31 12.96 -24.06
CA PHE A 229 -2.97 12.65 -22.79
C PHE A 229 -3.48 13.91 -22.09
N CYS A 230 -2.67 14.96 -22.02
CA CYS A 230 -3.05 16.24 -21.44
C CYS A 230 -4.24 16.88 -22.17
N ASP A 231 -4.27 16.81 -23.49
CA ASP A 231 -5.37 17.30 -24.30
C ASP A 231 -6.64 16.50 -24.04
N ILE A 232 -6.55 15.17 -23.93
CA ILE A 232 -7.67 14.29 -23.59
C ILE A 232 -8.26 14.63 -22.22
N LEU A 233 -7.42 14.81 -21.20
CA LEU A 233 -7.90 15.21 -19.86
C LEU A 233 -8.69 16.52 -19.90
N LYS A 234 -8.17 17.50 -20.65
CA LYS A 234 -8.76 18.84 -20.76
C LYS A 234 -10.05 18.87 -21.57
N THR A 235 -10.10 18.14 -22.69
CA THR A 235 -11.18 18.26 -23.69
C THR A 235 -12.24 17.18 -23.57
N HIS A 236 -11.83 15.95 -23.22
CA HIS A 236 -12.71 14.79 -23.22
C HIS A 236 -13.07 14.31 -21.81
N CYS A 237 -12.22 14.54 -20.81
CA CYS A 237 -12.46 14.04 -19.45
C CYS A 237 -12.50 15.16 -18.38
N PRO A 238 -13.35 16.20 -18.54
CA PRO A 238 -13.35 17.37 -17.65
C PRO A 238 -13.82 17.07 -16.21
N LEU A 239 -14.40 15.88 -15.98
CA LEU A 239 -14.93 15.44 -14.68
C LEU A 239 -13.95 14.60 -13.86
N ILE A 240 -12.70 14.42 -14.32
CA ILE A 240 -11.71 13.65 -13.57
C ILE A 240 -11.37 14.39 -12.26
N GLU A 241 -11.63 13.69 -11.16
CA GLU A 241 -11.34 14.15 -9.80
C GLU A 241 -10.27 13.27 -9.13
N ASN A 242 -10.15 12.01 -9.54
CA ASN A 242 -9.23 11.05 -8.94
C ASN A 242 -8.27 10.53 -10.00
N LEU A 243 -6.99 10.83 -9.83
CA LEU A 243 -5.94 10.45 -10.78
C LEU A 243 -4.84 9.69 -10.05
N ASN A 244 -4.63 8.44 -10.45
CA ASN A 244 -3.58 7.59 -9.92
C ASN A 244 -2.69 7.17 -11.08
N LEU A 245 -1.49 7.75 -11.13
CA LEU A 245 -0.45 7.42 -12.09
C LEU A 245 0.73 6.86 -11.29
N MET A 246 0.73 5.54 -11.11
CA MET A 246 1.79 4.84 -10.39
C MET A 246 2.72 4.15 -11.38
N GLY A 247 4.02 4.18 -11.08
CA GLY A 247 5.03 3.63 -11.98
C GLY A 247 5.30 4.54 -13.18
N GLY A 248 6.43 4.31 -13.85
CA GLY A 248 6.86 5.08 -15.01
C GLY A 248 7.77 6.27 -14.67
N SER A 249 8.54 6.71 -15.68
CA SER A 249 9.46 7.83 -15.61
C SER A 249 8.75 9.17 -15.86
N LEU A 250 7.66 9.44 -15.12
CA LEU A 250 6.97 10.74 -15.22
C LEU A 250 7.90 11.84 -14.73
N THR A 251 8.31 12.73 -15.63
CA THR A 251 9.16 13.88 -15.29
C THR A 251 8.34 14.98 -14.59
N ASP A 252 9.04 15.91 -13.91
CA ASP A 252 8.41 17.07 -13.27
C ASP A 252 7.54 17.88 -14.26
N MET A 253 8.11 18.17 -15.43
CA MET A 253 7.43 18.89 -16.52
C MET A 253 6.15 18.18 -16.97
N ASN A 254 6.19 16.86 -17.12
CA ASN A 254 5.02 16.07 -17.48
C ASN A 254 3.93 16.23 -16.41
N ILE A 255 4.27 16.00 -15.14
CA ILE A 255 3.29 16.10 -14.06
C ILE A 255 2.69 17.50 -13.98
N ALA A 256 3.49 18.56 -14.15
CA ALA A 256 3.01 19.94 -14.22
C ALA A 256 1.94 20.12 -15.30
N GLN A 257 2.21 19.64 -16.52
CA GLN A 257 1.27 19.68 -17.64
C GLN A 257 -0.03 18.87 -17.36
N ILE A 258 0.04 17.68 -16.76
CA ILE A 258 -1.16 16.93 -16.33
C ILE A 258 -1.97 17.73 -15.32
N LEU A 259 -1.29 18.27 -14.31
CA LEU A 259 -1.91 19.09 -13.28
C LEU A 259 -2.56 20.31 -13.89
N ASP A 260 -1.96 20.85 -14.96
CA ASP A 260 -2.43 21.99 -15.71
C ASP A 260 -3.63 21.72 -16.63
N SER A 261 -3.77 20.49 -17.11
CA SER A 261 -4.94 20.05 -17.88
C SER A 261 -6.16 19.71 -17.02
N GLY A 262 -5.97 19.25 -15.78
CA GLY A 262 -7.09 18.89 -14.90
C GLY A 262 -7.71 20.10 -14.21
N HIS A 263 -9.04 20.14 -14.11
CA HIS A 263 -9.76 21.25 -13.48
C HIS A 263 -9.76 21.21 -11.95
N ARG A 264 -9.93 20.01 -11.36
CA ARG A 264 -10.13 19.85 -9.92
C ARG A 264 -9.75 18.44 -9.47
N PHE A 265 -8.51 18.27 -8.99
CA PHE A 265 -8.11 17.00 -8.38
C PHE A 265 -8.50 16.96 -6.90
N VAL A 266 -9.17 15.87 -6.53
CA VAL A 266 -9.55 15.52 -5.15
C VAL A 266 -8.62 14.43 -4.61
N SER A 267 -8.25 13.46 -5.44
CA SER A 267 -7.30 12.39 -5.10
C SER A 267 -6.22 12.31 -6.16
N LEU A 268 -4.96 12.40 -5.74
CA LEU A 268 -3.80 12.38 -6.62
C LEU A 268 -2.72 11.44 -6.09
N MET A 269 -2.40 10.40 -6.86
CA MET A 269 -1.40 9.40 -6.50
C MET A 269 -0.32 9.37 -7.57
N LEU A 270 0.86 9.88 -7.24
CA LEU A 270 2.02 10.05 -8.12
C LEU A 270 3.27 9.40 -7.52
N GLU A 271 3.09 8.28 -6.83
CA GLU A 271 4.17 7.57 -6.15
C GLU A 271 5.28 7.14 -7.12
N GLY A 272 6.53 7.40 -6.73
CA GLY A 272 7.73 7.03 -7.49
C GLY A 272 7.97 7.89 -8.74
N SER A 273 7.38 9.09 -8.80
CA SER A 273 7.49 9.99 -9.95
C SER A 273 8.60 11.04 -9.80
N GLY A 274 8.88 11.77 -10.88
CA GLY A 274 9.78 12.93 -10.90
C GLY A 274 9.12 14.23 -10.42
N PHE A 275 8.08 14.18 -9.58
CA PHE A 275 7.40 15.36 -9.04
C PHE A 275 8.41 16.31 -8.37
N GLY A 276 8.49 17.55 -8.85
CA GLY A 276 9.40 18.60 -8.40
C GLY A 276 8.74 19.98 -8.42
N GLU A 277 9.51 21.03 -8.69
CA GLU A 277 9.09 22.43 -8.55
C GLU A 277 7.99 22.83 -9.55
N MET A 278 8.10 22.41 -10.81
CA MET A 278 7.10 22.77 -11.82
C MET A 278 5.76 22.11 -11.49
N ALA A 279 5.78 20.81 -11.19
CA ALA A 279 4.59 20.08 -10.78
C ALA A 279 3.98 20.66 -9.51
N PHE A 280 4.82 21.05 -8.55
CA PHE A 280 4.38 21.66 -7.31
C PHE A 280 3.65 22.99 -7.55
N GLN A 281 4.18 23.87 -8.40
CA GLN A 281 3.52 25.13 -8.76
C GLN A 281 2.14 24.87 -9.37
N SER A 282 2.03 23.96 -10.33
CA SER A 282 0.75 23.56 -10.92
C SER A 282 -0.18 22.87 -9.92
N LEU A 283 0.35 22.16 -8.91
CA LEU A 283 -0.45 21.53 -7.85
C LEU A 283 -1.15 22.56 -6.96
N THR A 284 -0.55 23.71 -6.70
CA THR A 284 -1.06 24.71 -5.73
C THR A 284 -2.51 25.15 -6.00
N ARG A 285 -2.93 25.20 -7.27
CA ARG A 285 -4.30 25.54 -7.67
C ARG A 285 -5.36 24.52 -7.22
N HIS A 286 -4.92 23.31 -6.86
CA HIS A 286 -5.78 22.21 -6.42
C HIS A 286 -5.91 22.11 -4.88
N PHE A 287 -5.12 22.87 -4.11
CA PHE A 287 -5.04 22.76 -2.64
C PHE A 287 -6.39 22.91 -1.91
N ALA A 288 -7.29 23.74 -2.43
CA ALA A 288 -8.62 23.97 -1.82
C ALA A 288 -9.57 22.74 -1.89
N TRP A 289 -9.22 21.73 -2.68
CA TRP A 289 -10.07 20.58 -3.00
C TRP A 289 -9.42 19.24 -2.69
N LEU A 290 -8.09 19.23 -2.61
CA LEU A 290 -7.29 18.03 -2.44
C LEU A 290 -7.59 17.37 -1.09
N GLN A 291 -7.94 16.08 -1.14
CA GLN A 291 -8.23 15.23 0.01
C GLN A 291 -7.21 14.11 0.14
N GLU A 292 -6.72 13.56 -0.96
CA GLU A 292 -5.75 12.48 -0.94
C GLU A 292 -4.56 12.84 -1.81
N LEU A 293 -3.36 12.76 -1.26
CA LEU A 293 -2.12 13.03 -1.96
C LEU A 293 -1.06 11.99 -1.58
N ASN A 294 -0.60 11.22 -2.57
CA ASN A 294 0.52 10.31 -2.41
C ASN A 294 1.66 10.72 -3.36
N LEU A 295 2.74 11.18 -2.76
CA LEU A 295 4.00 11.56 -3.37
C LEU A 295 5.15 10.75 -2.76
N LEU A 296 4.88 9.53 -2.26
CA LEU A 296 5.94 8.65 -1.77
C LEU A 296 6.95 8.42 -2.88
N ARG A 297 8.24 8.41 -2.52
CA ARG A 297 9.34 8.18 -3.46
C ARG A 297 9.39 9.17 -4.63
N SER A 298 8.79 10.35 -4.50
CA SER A 298 8.93 11.44 -5.46
C SER A 298 10.27 12.14 -5.28
N MET A 299 11.17 12.00 -6.27
CA MET A 299 12.57 12.41 -6.12
C MET A 299 12.78 13.93 -6.04
N GLY A 300 11.87 14.73 -6.60
CA GLY A 300 11.95 16.20 -6.56
C GLY A 300 11.13 16.84 -5.45
N LEU A 301 10.41 16.06 -4.61
CA LEU A 301 9.62 16.61 -3.52
C LEU A 301 10.54 17.06 -2.39
N THR A 302 10.67 18.37 -2.22
CA THR A 302 11.46 18.97 -1.13
C THR A 302 10.67 19.05 0.17
N SER A 303 11.39 19.20 1.29
CA SER A 303 10.77 19.43 2.60
C SER A 303 9.91 20.71 2.64
N ALA A 304 10.38 21.81 2.05
CA ALA A 304 9.62 23.06 1.98
C ALA A 304 8.29 22.90 1.22
N MET A 305 8.27 22.11 0.14
CA MET A 305 7.04 21.77 -0.58
C MET A 305 6.07 20.97 0.29
N ALA A 306 6.57 19.94 0.98
CA ALA A 306 5.78 19.11 1.88
C ALA A 306 5.18 19.94 3.03
N GLN A 307 5.97 20.84 3.64
CA GLN A 307 5.49 21.77 4.66
C GLN A 307 4.38 22.67 4.10
N ARG A 308 4.57 23.24 2.90
CA ARG A 308 3.58 24.10 2.27
C ARG A 308 2.28 23.36 1.93
N ILE A 309 2.31 22.08 1.58
CA ILE A 309 1.11 21.24 1.43
C ILE A 309 0.35 21.15 2.76
N MET A 310 1.06 20.86 3.86
CA MET A 310 0.45 20.73 5.20
C MET A 310 -0.17 22.03 5.70
N THR A 311 0.41 23.19 5.34
CA THR A 311 -0.07 24.52 5.73
C THR A 311 -1.09 25.12 4.75
N SER A 312 -1.32 24.52 3.58
CA SER A 312 -2.19 25.08 2.54
C SER A 312 -3.37 24.19 2.12
N CYS A 313 -3.41 22.91 2.51
CA CYS A 313 -4.46 21.96 2.12
C CYS A 313 -5.44 21.65 3.27
N PRO A 314 -6.50 22.45 3.50
CA PRO A 314 -7.38 22.31 4.66
C PRO A 314 -8.29 21.06 4.64
N LYS A 315 -8.47 20.46 3.46
CA LYS A 315 -9.33 19.27 3.26
C LYS A 315 -8.55 17.97 3.17
N LEU A 316 -7.24 18.00 3.38
CA LEU A 316 -6.39 16.81 3.26
C LEU A 316 -6.77 15.77 4.32
N VAL A 317 -7.06 14.56 3.87
CA VAL A 317 -7.43 13.37 4.65
C VAL A 317 -6.30 12.35 4.63
N LEU A 318 -5.61 12.21 3.49
CA LEU A 318 -4.47 11.32 3.31
C LEU A 318 -3.30 12.10 2.71
N PHE A 319 -2.15 12.03 3.38
CA PHE A 319 -0.90 12.56 2.86
C PHE A 319 0.23 11.56 3.08
N TRP A 320 0.78 11.06 1.97
CA TRP A 320 2.00 10.27 1.98
C TRP A 320 3.09 11.03 1.22
N GLY A 321 4.05 11.61 1.96
CA GLY A 321 5.18 12.37 1.43
C GLY A 321 6.51 11.66 1.65
N THR A 322 7.59 12.24 1.13
CA THR A 322 8.96 11.71 1.30
C THR A 322 9.54 12.12 2.64
N THR A 323 9.93 13.38 2.77
CA THR A 323 10.68 13.88 3.93
C THR A 323 10.20 15.27 4.35
N LEU A 324 10.42 15.59 5.63
CA LEU A 324 10.14 16.90 6.23
C LEU A 324 11.26 17.24 7.20
N LYS A 325 12.06 18.25 6.87
CA LYS A 325 13.15 18.75 7.68
C LYS A 325 12.59 19.53 8.87
N ALA A 326 13.12 19.27 10.06
CA ALA A 326 12.68 19.93 11.29
C ALA A 326 12.74 21.46 11.20
N SER A 327 13.76 22.02 10.54
CA SER A 327 13.89 23.47 10.35
C SER A 327 12.69 24.08 9.63
N ASP A 328 12.16 23.39 8.62
CA ASP A 328 11.08 23.91 7.77
C ASP A 328 9.74 23.88 8.52
N ILE A 329 9.54 22.86 9.37
CA ILE A 329 8.37 22.79 10.27
C ILE A 329 8.38 23.96 11.25
N LEU A 330 9.57 24.33 11.72
CA LEU A 330 9.78 25.36 12.73
C LEU A 330 9.97 26.78 12.15
N GLY A 331 9.97 26.94 10.82
CA GLY A 331 10.19 28.25 10.18
C GLY A 331 11.61 28.81 10.34
N ILE A 332 12.60 27.95 10.62
CA ILE A 332 13.97 28.36 10.86
C ILE A 332 14.73 28.35 9.53
N VAL A 333 14.98 29.54 8.98
CA VAL A 333 15.88 29.70 7.84
C VAL A 333 17.30 29.43 8.33
N GLN A 334 17.94 28.39 7.82
CA GLN A 334 19.38 28.22 7.99
C GLN A 334 20.05 29.35 7.23
N GLY A 335 20.57 30.35 7.94
CA GLY A 335 21.53 31.27 7.34
C GLY A 335 22.71 30.42 6.88
N ASP A 336 23.15 30.62 5.64
CA ASP A 336 24.38 30.01 5.15
C ASP A 336 25.47 30.24 6.21
N GLU A 337 26.15 29.16 6.62
CA GLU A 337 27.08 29.14 7.76
C GLU A 337 28.26 30.13 7.65
N ALA A 338 28.31 30.93 6.57
CA ALA A 338 29.37 31.87 6.24
C ALA A 338 29.04 33.36 6.53
N GLY A 339 27.86 33.74 7.05
CA GLY A 339 27.51 35.16 7.16
C GLY A 339 26.68 35.53 8.40
N GLU A 340 27.36 36.06 9.41
CA GLU A 340 26.73 36.78 10.53
C GLU A 340 25.87 37.94 10.02
N GLY A 341 24.55 37.76 9.99
CA GLY A 341 23.64 38.90 9.93
C GLY A 341 22.47 38.74 8.98
N SER A 342 21.47 37.97 9.38
CA SER A 342 20.06 38.41 9.48
C SER A 342 19.16 37.18 9.62
N MET A 343 18.85 36.85 10.87
CA MET A 343 17.97 35.74 11.23
C MET A 343 16.51 36.21 11.12
N ALA A 344 16.01 36.37 9.89
CA ALA A 344 14.58 36.59 9.66
C ALA A 344 13.85 35.26 9.94
N CYS A 345 13.42 35.07 11.19
CA CYS A 345 12.60 33.94 11.59
C CYS A 345 11.18 34.15 11.05
N GLU A 346 10.82 33.43 9.98
CA GLU A 346 9.42 33.31 9.62
C GLU A 346 8.73 32.50 10.71
N GLN A 347 7.60 32.99 11.24
CA GLN A 347 6.90 32.26 12.29
C GLN A 347 6.51 30.86 11.78
N PRO A 348 6.60 29.82 12.63
CA PRO A 348 6.14 28.49 12.28
C PRO A 348 4.72 28.56 11.73
N GLN A 349 4.53 28.06 10.51
CA GLN A 349 3.21 28.03 9.91
C GLN A 349 2.41 26.87 10.48
N ASP A 350 1.20 27.21 10.91
CA ASP A 350 0.23 26.26 11.44
C ASP A 350 -0.23 25.27 10.36
N TRP A 351 -0.19 23.98 10.67
CA TRP A 351 -0.81 22.98 9.81
C TRP A 351 -2.33 23.15 9.78
N VAL A 352 -2.88 23.39 8.59
CA VAL A 352 -4.32 23.64 8.38
C VAL A 352 -5.07 22.36 8.01
N CYS A 353 -4.36 21.28 7.70
CA CYS A 353 -4.91 19.97 7.34
C CYS A 353 -5.49 19.20 8.55
N THR A 354 -6.32 19.83 9.37
CA THR A 354 -6.89 19.23 10.61
C THR A 354 -7.84 18.05 10.36
N HIS A 355 -8.14 17.74 9.09
CA HIS A 355 -8.92 16.58 8.66
C HIS A 355 -8.09 15.34 8.39
N LEU A 356 -6.76 15.43 8.53
CA LEU A 356 -5.85 14.35 8.19
C LEU A 356 -6.08 13.13 9.08
N GLU A 357 -6.34 11.99 8.42
CA GLU A 357 -6.53 10.69 9.06
C GLU A 357 -5.32 9.77 8.84
N TYR A 358 -4.62 9.94 7.71
CA TYR A 358 -3.49 9.11 7.32
C TYR A 358 -2.30 10.00 6.96
N LEU A 359 -1.29 10.02 7.82
CA LEU A 359 -0.03 10.74 7.59
C LEU A 359 1.12 9.74 7.51
N ARG A 360 1.86 9.82 6.41
CA ARG A 360 3.14 9.11 6.26
C ARG A 360 4.19 10.06 5.72
N ILE A 361 5.21 10.33 6.52
CA ILE A 361 6.28 11.26 6.18
C ILE A 361 7.51 10.97 7.04
N SER A 362 8.72 11.10 6.51
CA SER A 362 9.93 10.99 7.31
C SER A 362 10.35 12.35 7.86
N ILE A 363 10.32 12.54 9.18
CA ILE A 363 10.85 13.78 9.80
C ILE A 363 12.33 13.59 10.10
N TYR A 364 13.19 14.56 9.71
CA TYR A 364 14.64 14.47 9.88
C TYR A 364 15.29 15.81 10.26
N GLY A 365 16.60 15.79 10.51
CA GLY A 365 17.38 16.98 10.87
C GLY A 365 17.29 17.35 12.36
N LEU A 366 17.03 16.35 13.22
CA LEU A 366 16.93 16.52 14.67
C LEU A 366 18.19 16.10 15.44
N ASP A 367 19.18 15.50 14.78
CA ASP A 367 20.45 15.13 15.42
C ASP A 367 21.14 16.36 16.03
N GLY A 368 21.48 16.25 17.32
CA GLY A 368 22.12 17.32 18.09
C GLY A 368 21.24 18.56 18.31
N LYS A 369 19.95 18.53 17.95
CA LYS A 369 19.02 19.65 18.18
C LYS A 369 18.45 19.62 19.60
N PRO A 370 18.08 20.79 20.16
CA PRO A 370 17.44 20.84 21.48
C PRO A 370 16.13 20.05 21.53
N LEU A 371 15.82 19.43 22.68
CA LEU A 371 14.56 18.71 22.91
C LEU A 371 13.30 19.55 22.63
N ASP A 372 13.40 20.88 22.77
CA ASP A 372 12.30 21.80 22.44
C ASP A 372 11.89 21.74 20.95
N TRP A 373 12.80 21.39 20.03
CA TRP A 373 12.46 21.17 18.62
C TRP A 373 11.52 19.98 18.46
N HIS A 374 11.82 18.86 19.12
CA HIS A 374 10.98 17.68 19.13
C HIS A 374 9.59 18.02 19.65
N ARG A 375 9.54 18.69 20.81
CA ARG A 375 8.27 19.11 21.43
C ARG A 375 7.44 20.02 20.52
N LYS A 376 8.03 21.01 19.86
CA LYS A 376 7.32 21.91 18.92
C LYS A 376 6.80 21.18 17.68
N ILE A 377 7.54 20.23 17.14
CA ILE A 377 7.07 19.38 16.04
C ILE A 377 5.91 18.49 16.50
N MET A 378 6.01 17.90 17.69
CA MET A 378 4.92 17.14 18.29
C MET A 378 3.68 17.99 18.55
N GLN A 379 3.82 19.28 18.87
CA GLN A 379 2.69 20.21 18.97
C GLN A 379 1.96 20.37 17.63
N GLN A 380 2.67 20.44 16.50
CA GLN A 380 2.03 20.46 15.19
C GLN A 380 1.29 19.14 14.90
N LEU A 381 1.90 17.99 15.21
CA LEU A 381 1.27 16.68 15.08
C LEU A 381 0.02 16.53 15.97
N ALA A 382 0.06 17.00 17.21
CA ALA A 382 -1.04 16.91 18.18
C ALA A 382 -2.32 17.63 17.74
N ARG A 383 -2.24 18.55 16.77
CA ARG A 383 -3.41 19.23 16.19
C ARG A 383 -4.20 18.34 15.26
N LEU A 384 -3.59 17.29 14.74
CA LEU A 384 -4.19 16.37 13.79
C LEU A 384 -5.02 15.29 14.53
N VAL A 385 -5.99 15.72 15.33
CA VAL A 385 -6.77 14.89 16.26
C VAL A 385 -7.59 13.76 15.60
N LYS A 386 -7.72 13.80 14.27
CA LYS A 386 -8.38 12.77 13.46
C LYS A 386 -7.42 11.68 12.95
N LEU A 387 -6.13 11.78 13.22
CA LEU A 387 -5.15 10.78 12.81
C LEU A 387 -5.51 9.39 13.33
N LYS A 388 -5.57 8.45 12.39
CA LYS A 388 -5.75 7.01 12.60
C LYS A 388 -4.45 6.26 12.34
N THR A 389 -3.67 6.73 11.36
CA THR A 389 -2.37 6.17 11.00
C THR A 389 -1.33 7.28 10.93
N LEU A 390 -0.25 7.13 11.69
CA LEU A 390 0.90 8.01 11.68
C LEU A 390 2.17 7.20 11.43
N THR A 391 2.87 7.46 10.33
CA THR A 391 4.17 6.84 10.02
C THR A 391 5.23 7.93 9.86
N LEU A 392 6.22 7.96 10.75
CA LEU A 392 7.28 8.99 10.86
C LEU A 392 8.64 8.57 10.26
N GLY A 393 8.67 7.43 9.57
CA GLY A 393 9.89 6.74 9.14
C GLY A 393 10.02 6.52 7.64
N THR A 394 11.20 6.06 7.20
CA THR A 394 11.45 5.65 5.81
C THR A 394 11.08 4.17 5.63
N ASN A 395 10.36 3.83 4.56
CA ASN A 395 10.22 2.42 4.20
C ASN A 395 11.55 1.94 3.62
N GLY A 396 12.22 1.05 4.35
CA GLY A 396 13.58 0.57 4.08
C GLY A 396 13.81 0.10 2.64
N GLY A 397 14.48 0.94 1.84
CA GLY A 397 15.11 0.44 0.62
C GLY A 397 15.64 1.46 -0.39
N TYR A 398 15.08 2.67 -0.50
CA TYR A 398 15.42 3.53 -1.65
C TYR A 398 15.79 4.98 -1.34
N HIS A 399 15.61 5.43 -0.10
CA HIS A 399 16.10 6.74 0.31
C HIS A 399 17.30 6.52 1.21
N THR A 400 18.49 6.58 0.62
CA THR A 400 19.69 6.91 1.38
C THR A 400 19.45 8.32 1.89
N PHE A 401 19.22 8.47 3.20
CA PHE A 401 19.43 9.77 3.82
C PHE A 401 20.80 10.29 3.39
N PRO A 402 20.98 11.60 3.20
CA PRO A 402 22.32 12.19 3.13
C PRO A 402 23.15 11.57 4.25
N GLN A 403 24.29 10.96 3.89
CA GLN A 403 25.05 10.11 4.80
C GLN A 403 25.29 10.85 6.12
N GLY A 404 24.72 10.36 7.22
CA GLY A 404 24.92 10.90 8.57
C GLY A 404 23.66 11.43 9.27
N GLU A 405 22.60 11.83 8.56
CA GLU A 405 21.39 12.38 9.18
C GLU A 405 20.36 11.28 9.50
N ARG A 406 20.56 10.54 10.60
CA ARG A 406 19.62 9.46 11.05
C ARG A 406 18.65 9.93 12.14
N GLY A 407 18.69 11.20 12.51
CA GLY A 407 17.88 11.80 13.57
C GLY A 407 16.44 12.00 13.18
N GLY A 408 15.63 10.95 13.41
CA GLY A 408 14.18 11.04 13.39
C GLY A 408 13.61 11.71 14.64
N LEU A 409 12.29 11.81 14.69
CA LEU A 409 11.59 12.30 15.88
C LEU A 409 11.75 11.27 17.02
N ASP A 410 12.36 11.69 18.13
CA ASP A 410 12.47 10.90 19.36
C ASP A 410 11.12 10.78 20.06
N LEU A 411 10.60 9.55 20.18
CA LEU A 411 9.29 9.24 20.74
C LEU A 411 9.34 8.87 22.23
N ARG A 412 10.20 9.52 23.02
CA ARG A 412 10.23 9.42 24.49
C ARG A 412 9.43 10.55 25.16
N LEU A 413 8.96 10.30 26.38
CA LEU A 413 8.26 11.28 27.21
C LEU A 413 9.10 12.52 27.50
N GLU A 414 10.41 12.36 27.73
CA GLU A 414 11.33 13.48 27.93
C GLU A 414 11.45 14.41 26.72
N SER A 415 11.21 13.86 25.53
CA SER A 415 11.27 14.57 24.24
C SER A 415 9.92 15.18 23.84
N GLY A 416 8.89 15.02 24.69
CA GLY A 416 7.57 15.65 24.52
C GLY A 416 6.49 14.73 23.97
N LEU A 417 6.68 13.40 23.99
CA LEU A 417 5.66 12.43 23.53
C LEU A 417 4.28 12.69 24.15
N ASP A 418 4.25 13.16 25.39
CA ASP A 418 3.04 13.50 26.16
C ASP A 418 2.12 14.51 25.44
N VAL A 419 2.70 15.37 24.60
CA VAL A 419 1.98 16.35 23.79
C VAL A 419 1.01 15.69 22.80
N LEU A 420 1.29 14.46 22.36
CA LEU A 420 0.46 13.69 21.42
C LEU A 420 -0.76 13.02 22.08
N SER A 421 -1.04 13.32 23.36
CA SER A 421 -2.17 12.74 24.12
C SER A 421 -3.55 13.00 23.50
N SER A 422 -3.70 14.02 22.65
CA SER A 422 -4.95 14.36 21.94
C SER A 422 -5.32 13.37 20.83
N LEU A 423 -4.36 12.56 20.32
CA LEU A 423 -4.54 11.66 19.17
C LEU A 423 -5.32 10.38 19.55
N LYS A 424 -6.54 10.52 20.09
CA LYS A 424 -7.35 9.41 20.60
C LYS A 424 -7.82 8.41 19.53
N GLN A 425 -7.74 8.80 18.26
CA GLN A 425 -8.09 7.95 17.13
C GLN A 425 -6.93 7.12 16.58
N LEU A 426 -5.71 7.37 17.06
CA LEU A 426 -4.52 6.73 16.54
C LEU A 426 -4.57 5.23 16.80
N GLY A 427 -4.55 4.45 15.71
CA GLY A 427 -4.58 2.99 15.74
C GLY A 427 -3.28 2.35 15.24
N VAL A 428 -2.56 3.04 14.35
CA VAL A 428 -1.31 2.57 13.75
C VAL A 428 -0.24 3.64 13.93
N LEU A 429 0.87 3.28 14.55
CA LEU A 429 2.07 4.12 14.70
C LEU A 429 3.27 3.43 14.05
N GLY A 430 3.91 4.08 13.08
CA GLY A 430 5.11 3.57 12.43
C GLY A 430 6.28 4.55 12.54
N PHE A 431 7.49 4.04 12.71
CA PHE A 431 8.72 4.85 12.76
C PHE A 431 9.92 4.06 12.21
N ASP A 432 9.67 3.22 11.21
CA ASP A 432 10.68 2.43 10.50
C ASP A 432 11.87 3.28 10.03
N GLY A 433 13.09 2.78 10.22
CA GLY A 433 14.31 3.50 9.87
C GLY A 433 14.75 4.59 10.85
N SER A 434 13.98 4.88 11.91
CA SER A 434 14.43 5.74 13.01
C SER A 434 15.02 4.93 14.17
N ARG A 435 16.06 5.46 14.81
CA ARG A 435 16.64 4.89 16.03
C ARG A 435 15.85 5.40 17.23
N GLN A 436 15.05 4.53 17.83
CA GLN A 436 14.28 4.86 19.03
C GLN A 436 14.95 4.25 20.27
N GLN A 437 14.73 4.89 21.41
CA GLN A 437 15.14 4.41 22.74
C GLN A 437 13.91 4.36 23.66
N ILE A 438 12.81 3.80 23.16
CA ILE A 438 11.53 3.76 23.87
C ILE A 438 11.67 2.89 25.10
N GLY A 439 11.42 3.45 26.28
CA GLY A 439 11.39 2.74 27.55
C GLY A 439 10.03 2.12 27.84
N GLU A 440 9.98 1.36 28.93
CA GLU A 440 8.71 0.76 29.41
C GLU A 440 7.71 1.84 29.85
N GLN A 441 8.18 2.96 30.40
CA GLN A 441 7.32 4.07 30.81
C GLN A 441 6.65 4.75 29.61
N ASP A 442 7.41 5.01 28.54
CA ASP A 442 6.89 5.60 27.31
C ASP A 442 5.80 4.69 26.70
N LEU A 443 6.06 3.39 26.64
CA LEU A 443 5.14 2.39 26.11
C LEU A 443 3.83 2.32 26.90
N ARG A 444 3.91 2.31 28.24
CA ARG A 444 2.72 2.34 29.11
C ARG A 444 1.89 3.59 28.85
N TRP A 445 2.54 4.74 28.76
CA TRP A 445 1.86 5.99 28.42
C TRP A 445 1.18 5.89 27.06
N MET A 446 1.83 5.34 26.02
CA MET A 446 1.24 5.20 24.68
C MET A 446 -0.07 4.38 24.72
N MET A 447 -0.07 3.26 25.44
CA MET A 447 -1.24 2.39 25.58
C MET A 447 -2.41 3.07 26.32
N GLU A 448 -2.10 3.89 27.33
CA GLU A 448 -3.12 4.64 28.10
C GLU A 448 -3.65 5.84 27.32
N ALA A 449 -2.75 6.57 26.65
CA ALA A 449 -3.07 7.77 25.90
C ALA A 449 -3.85 7.47 24.61
N TRP A 450 -3.55 6.35 23.93
CA TRP A 450 -4.11 5.97 22.64
C TRP A 450 -4.89 4.65 22.71
N PRO A 451 -6.16 4.68 23.17
CA PRO A 451 -6.95 3.49 23.44
C PRO A 451 -7.32 2.66 22.19
N ARG A 452 -7.02 3.16 20.99
CA ARG A 452 -7.26 2.47 19.70
C ARG A 452 -6.00 1.89 19.08
N LEU A 453 -4.84 2.08 19.71
CA LEU A 453 -3.57 1.59 19.22
C LEU A 453 -3.60 0.05 19.17
N HIS A 454 -3.38 -0.50 17.98
CA HIS A 454 -3.39 -1.94 17.74
C HIS A 454 -2.26 -2.40 16.82
N HIS A 455 -1.48 -1.46 16.26
CA HIS A 455 -0.34 -1.75 15.42
C HIS A 455 0.80 -0.76 15.68
N ILE A 456 2.00 -1.28 15.93
CA ILE A 456 3.25 -0.50 15.94
C ILE A 456 4.25 -1.09 14.92
N SER A 457 4.83 -0.26 14.06
CA SER A 457 5.91 -0.66 13.14
C SER A 457 7.20 0.10 13.41
N GLY A 458 8.33 -0.60 13.35
CA GLY A 458 9.67 -0.04 13.55
C GLY A 458 10.40 -0.54 14.79
N LYS A 459 11.68 -0.15 14.92
CA LYS A 459 12.57 -0.61 15.98
C LYS A 459 12.35 0.21 17.26
N LEU A 460 11.74 -0.40 18.28
CA LEU A 460 11.42 0.27 19.56
C LEU A 460 12.66 0.71 20.36
N HIS A 461 13.73 -0.09 20.31
CA HIS A 461 14.94 0.11 21.10
C HIS A 461 16.15 -0.49 20.37
N ASP A 462 17.33 0.09 20.51
CA ASP A 462 18.54 -0.44 19.87
C ASP A 462 19.03 -1.74 20.52
N ASP A 463 19.04 -1.82 21.85
CA ASP A 463 19.30 -3.07 22.56
C ASP A 463 18.27 -4.16 22.26
N ARG A 464 18.74 -5.32 21.80
CA ARG A 464 17.90 -6.47 21.40
C ARG A 464 17.11 -7.05 22.56
N LYS A 465 17.67 -7.13 23.76
CA LYS A 465 17.00 -7.71 24.93
C LYS A 465 15.82 -6.84 25.36
N GLN A 466 16.05 -5.53 25.44
CA GLN A 466 15.05 -4.52 25.76
C GLN A 466 13.96 -4.48 24.68
N ARG A 467 14.32 -4.54 23.39
CA ARG A 467 13.37 -4.63 22.27
C ARG A 467 12.43 -5.83 22.43
N SER A 468 12.97 -7.03 22.69
CA SER A 468 12.16 -8.23 22.92
C SER A 468 11.24 -8.10 24.14
N LYS A 469 11.75 -7.50 25.23
CA LYS A 469 10.94 -7.21 26.43
C LYS A 469 9.75 -6.29 26.12
N LEU A 470 9.97 -5.21 25.37
CA LEU A 470 8.92 -4.25 25.01
C LEU A 470 7.88 -4.88 24.06
N LYS A 471 8.33 -5.68 23.10
CA LYS A 471 7.43 -6.44 22.21
C LYS A 471 6.43 -7.27 23.00
N HIS A 472 6.93 -8.01 23.99
CA HIS A 472 6.11 -8.87 24.83
C HIS A 472 5.07 -8.09 25.65
N ILE A 473 5.38 -6.85 26.06
CA ILE A 473 4.42 -5.97 26.75
C ILE A 473 3.26 -5.57 25.80
N LEU A 474 3.56 -5.26 24.54
CA LEU A 474 2.56 -4.91 23.53
C LEU A 474 1.67 -6.09 23.13
N GLU A 475 2.27 -7.26 22.91
CA GLU A 475 1.54 -8.49 22.54
C GLU A 475 0.54 -8.91 23.62
N LYS A 476 0.85 -8.69 24.91
CA LYS A 476 -0.09 -8.91 26.03
C LYS A 476 -1.35 -8.04 25.98
N ARG A 477 -1.34 -6.98 25.18
CA ARG A 477 -2.47 -6.06 24.97
C ARG A 477 -3.07 -6.20 23.58
N ASP A 478 -2.78 -7.29 22.87
CA ASP A 478 -3.21 -7.54 21.50
C ASP A 478 -2.75 -6.45 20.51
N ILE A 479 -1.62 -5.79 20.80
CA ILE A 479 -1.00 -4.82 19.89
C ILE A 479 0.02 -5.57 19.02
N TYR A 480 -0.21 -5.57 17.72
CA TYR A 480 0.68 -6.18 16.74
C TYR A 480 1.94 -5.32 16.55
N VAL A 481 3.10 -5.97 16.53
CA VAL A 481 4.40 -5.31 16.34
C VAL A 481 5.07 -5.83 15.09
N GLU A 482 5.29 -4.95 14.11
CA GLU A 482 5.98 -5.27 12.86
C GLU A 482 7.42 -4.74 12.90
N TYR A 483 8.39 -5.65 12.77
CA TYR A 483 9.80 -5.27 12.61
C TYR A 483 10.20 -5.44 11.14
N SER A 484 10.79 -4.40 10.56
CA SER A 484 11.51 -4.53 9.29
C SER A 484 12.84 -5.23 9.53
N GLU A 485 12.86 -6.57 9.55
CA GLU A 485 14.05 -7.40 9.79
C GLU A 485 15.18 -7.23 8.75
N ARG A 486 14.90 -6.56 7.62
CA ARG A 486 15.75 -6.61 6.42
C ARG A 486 17.14 -5.97 6.51
N ASN A 487 17.45 -5.15 7.53
CA ASN A 487 18.68 -4.33 7.48
C ASN A 487 19.66 -4.50 8.65
N ASP A 488 19.25 -5.02 9.81
CA ASP A 488 20.14 -5.00 10.98
C ASP A 488 21.03 -6.26 11.06
N ASP A 489 20.51 -7.45 10.71
CA ASP A 489 21.27 -8.70 10.90
C ASP A 489 22.39 -8.90 9.86
N TYR A 490 22.28 -8.30 8.66
CA TYR A 490 23.32 -8.40 7.63
C TYR A 490 24.53 -7.49 7.88
N ALA A 491 24.38 -6.40 8.63
CA ALA A 491 25.46 -5.45 8.87
C ALA A 491 26.43 -5.91 9.99
N GLU A 492 25.96 -6.70 10.96
CA GLU A 492 26.83 -7.21 12.03
C GLU A 492 27.59 -8.48 11.61
N CYS A 493 27.03 -9.32 10.71
CA CYS A 493 27.72 -10.52 10.25
C CYS A 493 28.91 -10.25 9.30
N ASP A 494 28.94 -9.12 8.61
CA ASP A 494 29.99 -8.79 7.62
C ASP A 494 31.22 -8.07 8.23
N SER A 495 31.21 -7.85 9.55
CA SER A 495 32.34 -7.26 10.29
C SER A 495 33.20 -8.29 11.04
N ARG A 496 32.82 -9.57 11.01
CA ARG A 496 33.75 -10.65 11.36
C ARG A 496 34.68 -10.87 10.17
N SER A 497 35.80 -10.16 10.24
CA SER A 497 37.03 -10.34 9.45
C SER A 497 37.06 -11.66 8.68
N MET A 498 36.90 -11.54 7.37
CA MET A 498 37.36 -12.51 6.38
C MET A 498 38.90 -12.41 6.26
N ASP A 499 39.58 -12.28 7.41
CA ASP A 499 41.01 -12.39 7.55
C ASP A 499 41.27 -13.84 7.95
N ASP A 500 41.66 -14.64 6.94
CA ASP A 500 42.65 -15.71 6.99
C ASP A 500 42.27 -16.89 6.07
N ASP A 501 43.24 -17.22 5.21
CA ASP A 501 43.37 -18.46 4.43
C ASP A 501 42.49 -18.69 3.20
N TYR A 502 42.65 -17.86 2.17
CA TYR A 502 42.69 -18.36 0.79
C TYR A 502 44.12 -18.31 0.26
N SER A 503 44.90 -19.35 0.60
CA SER A 503 46.13 -19.66 -0.11
C SER A 503 45.81 -20.16 -1.52
N ASP A 504 46.39 -19.50 -2.51
CA ASP A 504 46.43 -19.90 -3.91
C ASP A 504 46.80 -21.38 -4.08
N GLY A 505 45.83 -22.18 -4.51
CA GLY A 505 46.04 -23.49 -5.09
C GLY A 505 45.66 -23.43 -6.57
N GLU A 506 46.65 -23.14 -7.43
CA GLU A 506 46.55 -23.39 -8.86
C GLU A 506 46.22 -24.87 -9.09
N VAL A 507 45.02 -25.17 -9.61
CA VAL A 507 44.71 -26.48 -10.17
C VAL A 507 44.37 -26.28 -11.65
N SER A 508 45.24 -26.85 -12.48
CA SER A 508 45.15 -26.96 -13.92
C SER A 508 43.85 -27.64 -14.36
N VAL A 509 43.17 -27.03 -15.32
CA VAL A 509 42.02 -27.59 -16.03
C VAL A 509 42.54 -28.46 -17.17
N GLU A 510 42.56 -29.78 -16.97
CA GLU A 510 42.57 -30.77 -18.05
C GLU A 510 41.51 -31.84 -17.77
N ASP A 511 40.77 -32.15 -18.84
CA ASP A 511 39.87 -33.29 -19.04
C ASP A 511 38.69 -33.49 -18.09
N LEU A 512 37.48 -33.51 -18.66
CA LEU A 512 36.56 -34.63 -18.46
C LEU A 512 35.50 -34.68 -19.59
N THR A 513 35.58 -35.77 -20.34
CA THR A 513 34.59 -36.25 -21.30
C THR A 513 33.54 -37.14 -20.61
N ALA A 514 32.34 -37.12 -21.18
CA ALA A 514 31.30 -38.15 -21.25
C ALA A 514 31.36 -39.38 -20.33
N ASN A 515 30.28 -39.62 -19.56
CA ASN A 515 29.32 -40.73 -19.73
C ASN A 515 28.55 -41.03 -18.42
N GLY A 516 27.33 -41.55 -18.58
CA GLY A 516 26.98 -42.79 -17.88
C GLY A 516 25.86 -42.71 -16.85
N GLU A 517 24.70 -43.20 -17.28
CA GLU A 517 23.55 -43.74 -16.54
C GLU A 517 23.90 -44.61 -15.31
N ASN A 518 23.09 -44.52 -14.24
CA ASN A 518 22.41 -45.60 -13.49
C ASN A 518 21.96 -45.11 -12.09
N GLU A 519 20.66 -45.16 -11.77
CA GLU A 519 19.91 -46.28 -11.16
C GLU A 519 20.11 -46.42 -9.62
N GLU A 520 18.99 -46.16 -8.95
CA GLU A 520 18.39 -46.93 -7.83
C GLU A 520 19.04 -47.02 -6.43
N ASN A 521 18.12 -47.09 -5.46
CA ASN A 521 18.22 -47.55 -4.08
C ASN A 521 18.92 -46.63 -3.06
N GLU A 522 18.54 -46.58 -1.78
CA GLU A 522 17.45 -47.11 -0.95
C GLU A 522 17.59 -46.37 0.40
N GLU A 523 16.45 -46.16 1.05
CA GLU A 523 16.19 -46.38 2.48
C GLU A 523 17.37 -46.50 3.47
N ASN A 524 17.37 -45.67 4.53
CA ASN A 524 17.34 -46.06 5.96
C ASN A 524 17.76 -44.89 6.88
N GLU A 525 16.89 -44.51 7.83
CA GLU A 525 16.98 -44.81 9.28
C GLU A 525 18.00 -43.91 9.99
N GLU A 526 17.54 -42.95 10.78
CA GLU A 526 17.22 -43.04 12.21
C GLU A 526 18.39 -42.56 13.08
N ASN A 527 18.01 -41.78 14.10
CA ASN A 527 18.70 -41.54 15.37
C ASN A 527 20.05 -40.80 15.33
N ASP A 528 20.13 -39.64 15.98
CA ASP A 528 20.75 -39.68 17.32
C ASP A 528 20.40 -38.45 18.16
N GLU A 529 20.08 -38.73 19.41
CA GLU A 529 19.99 -37.77 20.51
C GLU A 529 21.41 -37.44 20.97
N GLY A 530 21.63 -36.25 21.52
CA GLY A 530 22.96 -35.89 22.03
C GLY A 530 22.96 -34.56 22.77
N ASP A 531 22.47 -34.60 24.01
CA ASP A 531 22.76 -33.61 25.05
C ASP A 531 24.28 -33.37 25.19
N SER A 532 24.67 -32.12 25.42
CA SER A 532 25.77 -31.81 26.33
C SER A 532 25.68 -30.36 26.80
N ASP A 533 25.34 -30.23 28.08
CA ASP A 533 25.79 -29.15 28.94
C ASP A 533 27.31 -29.05 28.87
N ASP A 534 27.86 -27.83 28.81
CA ASP A 534 29.07 -27.57 29.58
C ASP A 534 29.22 -26.09 29.97
N SER A 535 29.52 -25.95 31.25
CA SER A 535 29.76 -24.73 32.01
C SER A 535 31.25 -24.40 32.07
N SER A 536 31.60 -23.12 31.96
CA SER A 536 32.81 -22.50 32.56
C SER A 536 32.69 -20.99 32.30
N ASP A 537 32.54 -20.09 33.28
CA ASP A 537 33.47 -19.74 34.37
C ASP A 537 34.92 -19.62 33.90
N ASN A 538 35.36 -18.38 33.65
CA ASN A 538 36.67 -17.90 34.05
C ASN A 538 36.68 -16.38 34.18
N SER A 539 37.24 -15.96 35.31
CA SER A 539 37.53 -14.63 35.78
C SER A 539 38.88 -14.12 35.23
N ASP A 540 39.27 -12.95 35.73
CA ASP A 540 40.62 -12.36 35.74
C ASP A 540 41.02 -11.61 34.47
N ASP A 541 41.71 -10.47 34.48
CA ASP A 541 42.01 -9.42 35.45
C ASP A 541 42.88 -8.40 34.66
N SER A 542 43.12 -7.23 35.23
CA SER A 542 44.28 -6.34 34.98
C SER A 542 44.23 -5.28 33.87
N ASP A 543 44.18 -4.03 34.34
CA ASP A 543 45.18 -2.95 34.19
C ASP A 543 45.76 -2.57 32.81
N GLY A 544 45.63 -1.27 32.51
CA GLY A 544 46.84 -0.44 32.47
C GLY A 544 47.09 0.42 31.22
N SER A 545 47.33 1.71 31.50
CA SER A 545 48.27 2.65 30.85
C SER A 545 47.86 3.51 29.63
N ASP A 546 47.72 4.81 29.90
CA ASP A 546 48.53 5.94 29.43
C ASP A 546 48.92 6.20 27.96
N GLY A 547 48.79 7.49 27.60
CA GLY A 547 49.58 8.21 26.58
C GLY A 547 48.99 8.16 25.17
N SER A 548 48.96 9.21 24.34
CA SER A 548 49.71 10.48 24.33
C SER A 548 49.17 11.37 23.20
N ASP A 549 49.37 12.67 23.39
CA ASP A 549 49.22 13.75 22.40
C ASP A 549 49.81 13.45 21.01
N SER A 550 49.19 13.99 19.97
CA SER A 550 49.93 14.64 18.87
C SER A 550 49.03 15.56 18.04
N SER A 551 49.34 16.84 18.16
CA SER A 551 49.04 17.93 17.25
C SER A 551 49.53 17.66 15.82
N ASN A 552 48.75 18.05 14.81
CA ASN A 552 49.28 18.37 13.49
C ASN A 552 48.64 19.66 12.97
N ALA A 553 49.51 20.65 12.79
CA ALA A 553 49.30 21.85 12.00
C ALA A 553 49.74 21.56 10.55
N SER A 554 49.05 22.15 9.58
CA SER A 554 49.55 22.27 8.22
C SER A 554 49.11 23.62 7.66
N GLU A 555 50.09 24.51 7.53
CA GLU A 555 50.06 25.75 6.76
C GLU A 555 50.26 25.46 5.26
N ASP A 556 49.63 26.33 4.47
CA ASP A 556 50.06 26.90 3.18
C ASP A 556 50.53 26.02 2.02
N GLU A 557 49.82 26.17 0.88
CA GLU A 557 50.49 26.44 -0.39
C GLU A 557 49.60 27.26 -1.35
N GLN A 558 50.13 28.42 -1.76
CA GLN A 558 49.67 29.27 -2.86
C GLN A 558 50.38 28.83 -4.15
N GLN A 559 49.69 28.80 -5.30
CA GLN A 559 50.18 29.37 -6.58
C GLN A 559 49.15 29.33 -7.74
N GLU A 560 48.88 30.54 -8.24
CA GLU A 560 48.56 31.03 -9.60
C GLU A 560 48.36 30.05 -10.79
N VAL A 561 47.27 30.23 -11.55
CA VAL A 561 47.19 30.99 -12.84
C VAL A 561 45.78 31.57 -13.01
#